data_AF-A0A2E8FIY1-F1
#
_entry.id   AF-A0A2E8FIY1-F1
#
_cell.length_a   1.000
_cell.length_b   1.000
_cell.length_c   1.000
_cell.angle_alpha   90.00
_cell.angle_beta   90.00
_cell.angle_gamma   90.00
#
_symmetry.space_group_name_H-M   'P 1'
#
loop_
_entity.id
_entity.type
_entity.pdbx_description
1 polymer ?
#
loop_
_entity_poly.entity_id
_entity_poly.type
_entity_poly.pdbx_seq_one_letter_code
_entity_poly.pdbx_strand_id
1 'polypeptide(L)'
;MADQFVAKLVAGDVKTASGMVSSSARAPVLKNLRAGKMDKNYWKQALQGAQRQGVARAIRRDRIVTLINSQGQTIRITLRKGRSYEVYSLAVSKLKSKTKTKAKTRTKARTKTSSSRRRRQ
;
A
#
# COMPACT_ATOMS: atom_id res chain seq x y z
N MET A 1 -8.05 -14.04 -5.45
CA MET A 1 -7.55 -13.09 -6.47
C MET A 1 -6.24 -12.41 -6.06
N ALA A 2 -6.19 -11.43 -5.15
CA ALA A 2 -4.90 -10.79 -4.81
C ALA A 2 -3.87 -11.78 -4.24
N ASP A 3 -4.29 -12.62 -3.29
CA ASP A 3 -3.41 -13.62 -2.67
C ASP A 3 -2.90 -14.66 -3.70
N GLN A 4 -3.77 -15.08 -4.62
CA GLN A 4 -3.40 -15.97 -5.74
C GLN A 4 -2.43 -15.30 -6.72
N PHE A 5 -2.64 -14.02 -7.03
CA PHE A 5 -1.73 -13.27 -7.90
C PHE A 5 -0.32 -13.18 -7.28
N VAL A 6 -0.24 -12.90 -5.98
CA VAL A 6 1.01 -12.87 -5.22
C VAL A 6 1.66 -14.26 -5.22
N ALA A 7 0.91 -15.31 -4.91
CA ALA A 7 1.42 -16.69 -4.90
C ALA A 7 2.00 -17.09 -6.27
N LYS A 8 1.33 -16.75 -7.37
CA LYS A 8 1.81 -17.01 -8.74
C LYS A 8 3.09 -16.25 -9.06
N LEU A 9 3.19 -14.97 -8.68
CA LEU A 9 4.41 -14.19 -8.87
C LEU A 9 5.59 -14.74 -8.07
N VAL A 10 5.36 -15.17 -6.81
CA VAL A 10 6.38 -15.79 -5.97
C VAL A 10 6.82 -17.16 -6.53
N ALA A 11 5.89 -17.92 -7.10
CA ALA A 11 6.15 -19.19 -7.79
C ALA A 11 6.83 -19.02 -9.17
N GLY A 12 6.95 -17.79 -9.67
CA GLY A 12 7.51 -17.51 -10.99
C GLY A 12 6.58 -17.83 -12.17
N ASP A 13 5.29 -18.08 -11.91
CA ASP A 13 4.27 -18.29 -12.94
C ASP A 13 3.78 -16.95 -13.51
N VAL A 14 4.65 -16.35 -14.33
CA VAL A 14 4.42 -15.06 -15.00
C VAL A 14 3.24 -15.13 -15.96
N LYS A 15 3.04 -16.27 -16.63
CA LYS A 15 2.01 -16.44 -17.67
C LYS A 15 0.61 -16.37 -17.07
N THR A 16 0.37 -17.06 -15.95
CA THR A 16 -0.96 -16.98 -15.33
C THR A 16 -1.13 -15.72 -14.49
N ALA A 17 -0.05 -15.16 -13.93
CA ALA A 17 -0.09 -13.88 -13.21
C ALA A 17 -0.42 -12.71 -14.16
N SER A 18 0.19 -12.66 -15.35
CA SER A 18 -0.06 -11.61 -16.34
C SER A 18 -1.51 -11.59 -16.85
N GLY A 19 -2.14 -12.77 -16.96
CA GLY A 19 -3.56 -12.90 -17.29
C GLY A 19 -4.52 -12.36 -16.21
N MET A 20 -4.04 -12.13 -14.98
CA MET A 20 -4.81 -11.52 -13.90
C MET A 20 -4.65 -9.99 -13.84
N VAL A 21 -3.76 -9.43 -14.66
CA VAL A 21 -3.49 -7.99 -14.73
C VAL A 21 -4.46 -7.33 -15.69
N SER A 22 -5.06 -6.22 -15.26
CA SER A 22 -5.98 -5.48 -16.11
C SER A 22 -5.28 -4.91 -17.32
N SER A 23 -5.97 -4.88 -18.46
CA SER A 23 -5.47 -4.24 -19.66
C SER A 23 -5.17 -2.74 -19.47
N SER A 24 -5.89 -2.12 -18.54
CA SER A 24 -5.79 -0.72 -18.16
C SER A 24 -4.85 -0.45 -16.98
N ALA A 25 -3.99 -1.42 -16.60
CA ALA A 25 -3.14 -1.31 -15.43
C ALA A 25 -2.30 -0.02 -15.40
N ARG A 26 -2.32 0.68 -14.26
CA ARG A 26 -1.64 1.97 -14.09
C ARG A 26 -0.15 1.85 -13.76
N ALA A 27 0.23 0.81 -13.02
CA ALA A 27 1.61 0.66 -12.57
C ALA A 27 2.51 0.16 -13.71
N PRO A 28 3.66 0.81 -14.02
CA PRO A 28 4.58 0.37 -15.06
C PRO A 28 5.04 -1.09 -14.91
N VAL A 29 5.27 -1.52 -13.67
CA VAL A 29 5.67 -2.90 -13.34
C VAL A 29 4.60 -3.93 -13.74
N LEU A 30 3.32 -3.58 -13.69
CA LEU A 30 2.22 -4.43 -14.15
C LEU A 30 2.12 -4.46 -15.67
N LYS A 31 2.42 -3.33 -16.33
CA LYS A 31 2.50 -3.28 -17.81
C LYS A 31 3.64 -4.15 -18.33
N ASN A 32 4.81 -4.09 -17.68
CA ASN A 32 5.96 -4.92 -18.01
C ASN A 32 5.66 -6.41 -17.76
N LEU A 33 5.00 -6.73 -16.64
CA LEU A 33 4.51 -8.08 -16.35
C LEU A 33 3.59 -8.60 -17.46
N ARG A 34 2.66 -7.78 -17.94
CA ARG A 34 1.75 -8.12 -19.04
C ARG A 34 2.46 -8.28 -20.39
N ALA A 35 3.50 -7.48 -20.62
CA ALA A 35 4.35 -7.58 -21.80
C ALA A 35 5.38 -8.73 -21.74
N GLY A 36 5.41 -9.51 -20.67
CA GLY A 36 6.39 -10.58 -20.47
C GLY A 36 7.81 -10.10 -20.15
N LYS A 37 8.02 -8.76 -20.02
CA LYS A 37 9.32 -8.13 -19.71
C LYS A 37 9.57 -8.06 -18.20
N MET A 38 9.26 -9.14 -17.49
CA MET A 38 9.31 -9.19 -16.04
C MET A 38 10.66 -9.71 -15.53
N ASP A 39 11.26 -9.01 -14.57
CA ASP A 39 12.33 -9.56 -13.75
C ASP A 39 11.74 -10.50 -12.67
N LYS A 40 12.05 -11.79 -12.77
CA LYS A 40 11.60 -12.84 -11.83
C LYS A 40 12.13 -12.62 -10.41
N ASN A 41 13.36 -12.08 -10.29
CA ASN A 41 14.01 -11.92 -9.00
C ASN A 41 13.43 -10.75 -8.21
N TYR A 42 13.08 -9.67 -8.91
CA TYR A 42 12.47 -8.49 -8.30
C TYR A 42 11.19 -8.84 -7.51
N TRP A 43 10.26 -9.56 -8.13
CA TRP A 43 8.99 -9.89 -7.50
C TRP A 43 9.11 -10.94 -6.42
N LYS A 44 9.99 -11.93 -6.62
CA LYS A 44 10.27 -12.92 -5.59
C LYS A 44 10.77 -12.24 -4.33
N GLN A 45 11.72 -11.30 -4.43
CA GLN A 45 12.22 -10.53 -3.29
C GLN A 45 11.17 -9.59 -2.70
N ALA A 46 10.44 -8.84 -3.54
CA ALA A 46 9.46 -7.87 -3.09
C ALA A 46 8.25 -8.51 -2.40
N LEU A 47 7.82 -9.69 -2.85
CA LEU A 47 6.62 -10.39 -2.37
C LEU A 47 6.95 -11.58 -1.45
N GLN A 48 8.22 -11.84 -1.14
CA GLN A 48 8.58 -12.94 -0.25
C GLN A 48 7.91 -12.78 1.12
N GLY A 49 7.19 -13.81 1.54
CA GLY A 49 6.44 -13.81 2.80
C GLY A 49 5.36 -12.73 2.88
N ALA A 50 4.87 -12.23 1.73
CA ALA A 50 3.75 -11.28 1.70
C ALA A 50 2.48 -11.93 2.27
N GLN A 51 2.03 -11.43 3.41
CA GLN A 51 0.81 -11.85 4.08
C GLN A 51 -0.21 -10.72 4.10
N ARG A 52 -1.48 -11.08 4.04
CA ARG A 52 -2.56 -10.11 3.98
C ARG A 52 -2.74 -9.40 5.31
N GLN A 53 -2.69 -8.07 5.27
CA GLN A 53 -2.92 -7.22 6.43
C GLN A 53 -4.41 -6.86 6.50
N GLY A 54 -5.19 -7.71 7.16
CA GLY A 54 -6.60 -7.48 7.45
C GLY A 54 -7.55 -7.65 6.25
N VAL A 55 -8.76 -7.11 6.41
CA VAL A 55 -9.83 -7.26 5.42
C VAL A 55 -9.61 -6.33 4.23
N ALA A 56 -10.03 -6.77 3.03
CA ALA A 56 -9.95 -5.95 1.83
C ALA A 56 -10.94 -4.79 1.93
N ARG A 57 -10.49 -3.59 1.59
CA ARG A 57 -11.34 -2.40 1.59
C ARG A 57 -11.98 -2.21 0.23
N ALA A 58 -13.30 -2.12 0.17
CA ALA A 58 -14.01 -1.76 -1.05
C ALA A 58 -14.08 -0.22 -1.15
N ILE A 59 -13.70 0.32 -2.30
CA ILE A 59 -13.81 1.74 -2.61
C ILE A 59 -14.42 1.86 -4.01
N ARG A 60 -15.69 2.30 -4.08
CA ARG A 60 -16.46 2.36 -5.33
C ARG A 60 -16.46 0.99 -6.04
N ARG A 61 -15.84 0.89 -7.22
CA ARG A 61 -15.71 -0.34 -8.02
C ARG A 61 -14.39 -1.08 -7.79
N ASP A 62 -13.53 -0.55 -6.94
CA ASP A 62 -12.20 -1.07 -6.68
C ASP A 62 -12.16 -1.78 -5.31
N ARG A 63 -11.36 -2.83 -5.21
CA ARG A 63 -11.04 -3.54 -3.96
C ARG A 63 -9.56 -3.40 -3.67
N ILE A 64 -9.24 -2.79 -2.54
CA ILE A 64 -7.87 -2.59 -2.10
C ILE A 64 -7.51 -3.66 -1.10
N VAL A 65 -6.54 -4.49 -1.48
CA VAL A 65 -5.91 -5.50 -0.63
C VAL A 65 -4.57 -4.94 -0.18
N THR A 66 -4.33 -4.98 1.12
CA THR A 66 -3.05 -4.57 1.71
C THR A 66 -2.34 -5.81 2.21
N LEU A 67 -1.08 -5.97 1.85
CA LEU A 67 -0.21 -7.04 2.33
C LEU A 67 1.01 -6.43 3.01
N ILE A 68 1.65 -7.20 3.88
CA ILE A 68 2.94 -6.90 4.48
C ILE A 68 3.89 -8.03 4.11
N ASN A 69 5.07 -7.72 3.58
CA ASN A 69 6.11 -8.71 3.31
C ASN A 69 7.02 -8.93 4.52
N SER A 70 7.93 -9.91 4.42
CA SER A 70 8.90 -10.22 5.49
C SER A 70 9.81 -9.04 5.86
N GLN A 71 9.98 -8.07 4.96
CA GLN A 71 10.76 -6.86 5.19
C GLN A 71 9.95 -5.75 5.91
N GLY A 72 8.67 -6.01 6.24
CA GLY A 72 7.79 -5.01 6.84
C GLY A 72 7.33 -3.92 5.86
N GLN A 73 7.53 -4.11 4.55
CA GLN A 73 7.02 -3.20 3.53
C GLN A 73 5.53 -3.46 3.31
N THR A 74 4.76 -2.38 3.19
CA THR A 74 3.34 -2.44 2.85
C THR A 74 3.17 -2.52 1.34
N ILE A 75 2.45 -3.53 0.88
CA ILE A 75 2.14 -3.78 -0.52
C ILE A 75 0.65 -3.56 -0.72
N ARG A 76 0.28 -2.54 -1.48
CA ARG A 76 -1.11 -2.23 -1.79
C ARG A 76 -1.43 -2.69 -3.19
N ILE A 77 -2.33 -3.65 -3.29
CA ILE A 77 -2.87 -4.18 -4.54
C ILE A 77 -4.28 -3.64 -4.70
N THR A 78 -4.51 -2.90 -5.79
CA THR A 78 -5.85 -2.44 -6.18
C THR A 78 -6.40 -3.37 -7.23
N LEU A 79 -7.48 -4.06 -6.90
CA LEU A 79 -8.27 -4.85 -7.81
C LEU A 79 -9.38 -3.98 -8.38
N ARG A 80 -9.58 -3.96 -9.68
CA ARG A 80 -10.69 -3.26 -10.33
C ARG A 80 -11.70 -4.27 -10.84
N LYS A 81 -12.99 -3.99 -10.60
CA LYS A 81 -14.08 -4.82 -11.12
C LYS A 81 -14.38 -4.44 -12.58
N GLY A 82 -14.05 -5.35 -13.50
CA GLY A 82 -14.57 -5.39 -14.87
C GLY A 82 -15.59 -6.52 -14.98
N ARG A 83 -15.36 -7.46 -15.91
CA ARG A 83 -16.08 -8.76 -15.96
C ARG A 83 -15.68 -9.66 -14.77
N SER A 84 -14.41 -9.59 -14.38
CA SER A 84 -13.85 -10.20 -13.18
C SER A 84 -13.01 -9.17 -12.42
N TYR A 85 -12.55 -9.50 -11.22
CA TYR A 85 -11.60 -8.65 -10.49
C TYR A 85 -10.19 -8.83 -11.05
N GLU A 86 -9.63 -7.76 -11.60
CA GLU A 86 -8.29 -7.74 -12.21
C GLU A 86 -7.35 -6.82 -11.42
N VAL A 87 -6.06 -7.12 -11.43
CA VAL A 87 -5.04 -6.28 -10.79
C VAL A 87 -4.83 -5.02 -11.63
N TYR A 88 -5.25 -3.88 -11.08
CA TYR A 88 -5.20 -2.58 -11.76
C TYR A 88 -4.00 -1.73 -11.35
N SER A 89 -3.62 -1.79 -10.07
CA SER A 89 -2.49 -1.03 -9.53
C SER A 89 -1.80 -1.82 -8.43
N LEU A 90 -0.48 -1.69 -8.37
CA LEU A 90 0.35 -2.25 -7.32
C LEU A 90 1.34 -1.18 -6.86
N ALA A 91 1.39 -0.96 -5.56
CA ALA A 91 2.36 -0.07 -4.93
C ALA A 91 3.05 -0.78 -3.76
N VAL A 92 4.38 -0.78 -3.75
CA VAL A 92 5.20 -1.23 -2.62
C VAL A 92 5.71 0.02 -1.92
N SER A 93 5.36 0.21 -0.64
CA SER A 93 5.92 1.30 0.14
C SER A 93 7.40 1.05 0.38
N LYS A 94 8.25 2.08 0.21
CA LYS A 94 9.60 2.04 0.76
C LYS A 94 9.52 1.78 2.27
N LEU A 95 10.42 0.98 2.83
CA LEU A 95 10.57 0.83 4.27
C LEU A 95 10.64 2.25 4.86
N LYS A 96 9.59 2.67 5.59
CA LYS A 96 9.78 3.79 6.50
C LYS A 96 10.69 3.24 7.59
N SER A 97 11.93 3.70 7.64
CA SER A 97 12.66 3.70 8.89
C SER A 97 11.69 4.24 9.94
N LYS A 98 11.44 3.47 11.00
CA LYS A 98 10.55 3.86 12.09
C LYS A 98 11.12 5.13 12.73
N THR A 99 10.79 6.31 12.22
CA THR A 99 10.84 7.51 13.05
C THR A 99 9.69 7.34 14.02
N LYS A 100 10.00 6.85 15.22
CA LYS A 100 9.12 6.97 16.41
C LYS A 100 8.84 8.47 16.58
N THR A 101 7.78 8.97 15.96
CA THR A 101 7.24 10.28 16.34
C THR A 101 6.61 10.08 17.71
N LYS A 102 7.38 10.37 18.77
CA LYS A 102 6.84 10.55 20.12
C LYS A 102 5.63 11.47 19.98
N ALA A 103 4.45 10.97 20.35
CA ALA A 103 3.26 11.79 20.47
C ALA A 103 3.58 12.92 21.47
N LYS A 104 3.88 14.12 20.97
CA LYS A 104 4.00 15.32 21.80
C LYS A 104 2.58 15.79 22.04
N THR A 105 2.00 15.29 23.12
CA THR A 105 0.74 15.73 23.72
C THR A 105 0.74 17.26 23.75
N ARG A 106 -0.04 17.91 22.87
CA ARG A 106 -0.30 19.36 22.95
C ARG A 106 -1.31 19.56 24.08
N THR A 107 -0.84 19.53 25.32
CA THR A 107 -1.58 20.06 26.46
C THR A 107 -1.70 21.57 26.23
N LYS A 108 -2.91 22.02 25.90
CA LYS A 108 -3.23 23.44 25.70
C LYS A 108 -3.11 24.14 27.06
N ALA A 109 -1.95 24.70 27.36
CA ALA A 109 -1.71 25.48 28.55
C ALA A 109 -2.61 26.72 28.53
N ARG A 110 -3.54 26.78 29.48
CA ARG A 110 -4.41 27.92 29.77
C ARG A 110 -3.55 29.01 30.41
N THR A 111 -3.02 29.93 29.62
CA THR A 111 -2.33 31.11 30.13
C THR A 111 -3.35 32.06 30.74
N LYS A 112 -3.31 32.13 32.08
CA LYS A 112 -3.85 33.24 32.86
C LYS A 112 -3.03 34.49 32.49
N THR A 113 -3.65 35.47 31.85
CA THR A 113 -3.04 36.80 31.70
C THR A 113 -3.64 37.72 32.75
N SER A 114 -3.00 37.78 33.90
CA SER A 114 -3.10 38.88 34.84
C SER A 114 -2.20 40.01 34.33
N SER A 115 -2.79 41.11 33.86
CA SER A 115 -2.08 42.38 33.63
C SER A 115 -2.78 43.50 34.40
N SER A 116 -2.20 43.78 35.55
CA SER A 116 -2.39 44.98 36.37
C SER A 116 -2.09 46.25 35.56
N ARG A 117 -2.97 47.27 35.60
CA ARG A 117 -2.52 48.66 35.57
C ARG A 117 -3.53 49.65 36.19
N ARG A 118 -3.14 50.09 37.38
CA ARG A 118 -3.43 51.34 38.09
C ARG A 118 -3.69 52.59 37.22
N ARG A 119 -4.53 53.47 37.81
CA ARG A 119 -4.45 54.95 37.98
C ARG A 119 -5.41 55.84 37.17
N ARG A 120 -6.20 56.61 37.95
CA ARG A 120 -6.54 58.05 37.87
C ARG A 120 -7.24 58.51 36.57
N GLN A 121 -8.31 59.30 36.59
CA GLN A 121 -8.78 60.34 37.51
C GLN A 121 -10.29 60.24 37.71
#